data_AF-A0A0D2QWI1-F1
#
_entry.id   AF-A0A0D2QWI1-F1
#
_cell.length_a   1.000
_cell.length_b   1.000
_cell.length_c   1.000
_cell.angle_alpha   90.00
_cell.angle_beta   90.00
_cell.angle_gamma   90.00
#
_symmetry.space_group_name_H-M   'P 1'
#
loop_
_entity.id
_entity.type
_entity.pdbx_description
1 polymer ?
#
loop_
_entity_poly.entity_id
_entity_poly.type
_entity_poly.pdbx_seq_one_letter_code
_entity_poly.pdbx_strand_id
1 'polypeptide(L)'
;MSGPVVTLDNVEGARSCAERTRSLDAITDKDNGSILTNGEAVHSSETAAFRVGELLLPNGDLYSGSLQGNVPEGRGKYVWKVGCVYEGEWRRGMRQGTGKIQWPSGTFYDGEFSGGYMHGTGTYIDSNKLTYKGRWKLNLKHGLGYQVYPNGDVFEGAWIQGTPEGPGKYTWVNGNVYLGNMKGGKMSGKGTLTWTNGDSFEGSWLNGMMHGLGVYNWRDGGCYVGTWTRGLKDGKGSFYPKGSRLPALQEVYLNALRKRGLLPGLRKQNHSHIHHASSVDMGSVKVGGTRVSHRNSGEGNLLNLEQSRNRNVSLERRWSLEVSIEKVIGYDSSLELTESFIEGEEKGSETNAPVLEREYMQGVLISEFVLNNSFSASSRRAKRRQKMFAKEVKRPGEIIIKGHRSYDLMLSLQLGIRYTVGKITPVQRREVRASDFGRRASFWMNFPKEGSQLTPPHQSEDFKWKDYCPMVFRNLREMFKIDAADYMISICGNDVLRELSSPGKSGSIFFLSQDDRFMIKTLRKSEVKVLLRMLPNYHHHVRSYENTLITKFFGLHRIKPSSGQKFRFVVMGNMFCTELRIHRRFDLKGSSLGRSADNIEIDENTTLKDLDLNYCFYLEPSWREALLRY
;
A
#
# COMPACT_ATOMS: atom_id res chain seq x y z
N MET A 1 9.33 15.96 -8.83
CA MET A 1 10.37 15.35 -7.98
C MET A 1 10.18 13.83 -8.07
N SER A 2 10.76 13.20 -9.09
CA SER A 2 10.76 11.74 -9.20
C SER A 2 11.49 11.17 -7.97
N GLY A 3 10.87 10.19 -7.29
CA GLY A 3 11.54 9.47 -6.20
C GLY A 3 12.84 8.80 -6.68
N PRO A 4 13.63 8.17 -5.79
CA PRO A 4 14.86 7.50 -6.19
C PRO A 4 14.51 6.51 -7.30
N VAL A 5 14.95 6.81 -8.51
CA VAL A 5 14.83 5.89 -9.63
C VAL A 5 15.92 4.88 -9.36
N VAL A 6 15.50 3.67 -8.98
CA VAL A 6 16.37 2.51 -9.02
C VAL A 6 16.78 2.38 -10.49
N THR A 7 17.96 2.91 -10.81
CA THR A 7 18.68 2.45 -11.99
C THR A 7 18.94 0.98 -11.69
N LEU A 8 18.35 0.11 -12.50
CA LEU A 8 18.58 -1.33 -12.40
C LEU A 8 20.09 -1.50 -12.58
N ASP A 9 20.81 -1.80 -11.51
CA ASP A 9 22.23 -2.08 -11.59
C ASP A 9 22.38 -3.25 -12.57
N ASN A 10 23.10 -3.04 -13.68
CA ASN A 10 23.52 -4.09 -14.60
C ASN A 10 24.59 -4.98 -13.94
N VAL A 11 24.28 -5.60 -12.80
CA VAL A 11 25.10 -6.67 -12.20
C VAL A 11 25.04 -7.93 -13.06
N GLU A 12 24.20 -7.97 -14.11
CA GLU A 12 24.18 -9.06 -15.09
C GLU A 12 25.50 -9.15 -15.88
N GLY A 13 26.21 -8.05 -16.11
CA GLY A 13 27.54 -8.08 -16.74
C GLY A 13 28.62 -8.76 -15.87
N ALA A 14 28.46 -8.71 -14.54
CA ALA A 14 29.38 -9.29 -13.57
C ALA A 14 29.19 -10.80 -13.36
N ARG A 15 28.07 -11.38 -13.83
CA ARG A 15 27.81 -12.84 -13.73
C ARG A 15 28.81 -13.68 -14.53
N SER A 16 29.25 -13.17 -15.69
CA SER A 16 30.11 -13.89 -16.64
C SER A 16 31.50 -14.29 -16.09
N CYS A 17 32.12 -13.48 -15.23
CA CYS A 17 33.45 -13.78 -14.68
C CYS A 17 33.40 -14.48 -13.31
N ALA A 18 32.39 -14.17 -12.47
CA ALA A 18 32.26 -14.78 -11.15
C ALA A 18 31.92 -16.28 -11.23
N GLU A 19 31.11 -16.68 -12.21
CA GLU A 19 30.74 -18.10 -12.42
C GLU A 19 31.90 -18.94 -12.96
N ARG A 20 32.86 -18.34 -13.69
CA ARG A 20 34.01 -19.07 -14.25
C ARG A 20 35.00 -19.56 -13.19
N THR A 21 35.10 -18.90 -12.04
CA THR A 21 35.94 -19.41 -10.94
C THR A 21 35.41 -20.70 -10.30
N ARG A 22 34.13 -21.06 -10.49
CA ARG A 22 33.63 -22.39 -10.08
C ARG A 22 34.25 -23.52 -10.91
N SER A 23 34.90 -23.20 -12.03
CA SER A 23 35.51 -24.19 -12.94
C SER A 23 36.85 -24.76 -12.44
N LEU A 24 37.45 -24.25 -11.37
CA LEU A 24 38.65 -24.85 -10.78
C LEU A 24 38.34 -26.13 -9.99
N ASP A 25 37.09 -26.34 -9.60
CA ASP A 25 36.62 -27.57 -8.94
C ASP A 25 36.47 -28.77 -9.91
N ALA A 26 36.74 -28.58 -11.22
CA ALA A 26 36.57 -29.59 -12.25
C ALA A 26 37.87 -30.11 -12.88
N ILE A 27 39.05 -29.85 -12.29
CA ILE A 27 40.27 -30.62 -12.60
C ILE A 27 40.33 -31.81 -11.63
N THR A 28 39.29 -32.63 -11.66
CA THR A 28 39.40 -34.04 -11.28
C THR A 28 38.64 -34.81 -12.34
N ASP A 29 39.32 -35.16 -13.42
CA ASP A 29 38.98 -36.35 -14.16
C ASP A 29 40.23 -36.81 -14.90
N LYS A 30 40.62 -38.07 -14.70
CA LYS A 30 40.31 -39.10 -15.70
C LYS A 30 40.62 -38.57 -17.11
N ASP A 31 41.86 -38.75 -17.52
CA ASP A 31 42.14 -39.57 -18.70
C ASP A 31 43.66 -39.68 -18.85
N ASN A 32 44.17 -40.88 -18.61
CA ASN A 32 45.32 -41.41 -19.33
C ASN A 32 45.29 -42.93 -19.22
N GLY A 33 44.52 -43.55 -20.12
CA GLY A 33 44.70 -44.95 -20.49
C GLY A 33 45.66 -45.04 -21.67
N SER A 34 46.89 -45.47 -21.43
CA SER A 34 47.64 -46.29 -22.38
C SER A 34 48.70 -47.12 -21.63
N ILE A 35 48.91 -48.32 -22.16
CA ILE A 35 49.38 -49.55 -21.52
C ILE A 35 50.91 -49.66 -21.51
N LEU A 36 51.43 -50.47 -20.55
CA LEU A 36 52.75 -51.13 -20.39
C LEU A 36 53.62 -50.49 -19.29
N THR A 37 54.13 -51.14 -18.24
CA THR A 37 54.30 -52.56 -17.83
C THR A 37 54.64 -52.59 -16.33
N ASN A 38 54.32 -53.70 -15.65
CA ASN A 38 54.68 -54.14 -14.29
C ASN A 38 55.71 -53.32 -13.46
N GLY A 39 55.35 -53.04 -12.21
CA GLY A 39 56.34 -52.90 -11.13
C GLY A 39 55.98 -51.92 -10.02
N GLU A 40 55.44 -52.46 -8.93
CA GLU A 40 55.58 -52.00 -7.54
C GLU A 40 54.93 -50.68 -7.08
N ALA A 41 54.16 -50.86 -6.00
CA ALA A 41 53.46 -49.83 -5.28
C ALA A 41 54.43 -48.90 -4.53
N VAL A 42 54.22 -47.58 -4.67
CA VAL A 42 54.65 -46.61 -3.66
C VAL A 42 53.50 -45.66 -3.39
N HIS A 43 52.86 -45.83 -2.25
CA HIS A 43 52.04 -44.81 -1.62
C HIS A 43 52.96 -43.66 -1.17
N SER A 44 53.19 -42.67 -2.02
CA SER A 44 53.76 -41.39 -1.60
C SER A 44 52.60 -40.44 -1.28
N SER A 45 52.32 -40.31 0.02
CA SER A 45 51.61 -39.15 0.57
C SER A 45 52.45 -37.90 0.30
N GLU A 46 52.35 -37.33 -0.89
CA GLU A 46 52.93 -36.02 -1.21
C GLU A 46 52.20 -34.96 -0.37
N THR A 47 52.84 -34.54 0.71
CA THR A 47 52.54 -33.27 1.37
C THR A 47 52.73 -32.17 0.32
N ALA A 48 51.63 -31.66 -0.22
CA ALA A 48 51.63 -30.64 -1.26
C ALA A 48 52.48 -29.43 -0.83
N ALA A 49 53.67 -29.32 -1.43
CA ALA A 49 54.64 -28.27 -1.13
C ALA A 49 54.12 -26.91 -1.63
N PHE A 50 54.32 -25.87 -0.82
CA PHE A 50 54.07 -24.49 -1.23
C PHE A 50 55.16 -24.06 -2.21
N ARG A 51 54.75 -23.60 -3.40
CA ARG A 51 55.67 -23.02 -4.40
C ARG A 51 55.10 -21.72 -4.95
N VAL A 52 55.98 -20.81 -5.36
CA VAL A 52 55.59 -19.60 -6.10
C VAL A 52 55.92 -19.83 -7.57
N GLY A 53 54.96 -19.57 -8.46
CA GLY A 53 55.17 -19.78 -9.90
C GLY A 53 54.07 -19.21 -10.76
N GLU A 54 54.30 -19.29 -12.07
CA GLU A 54 53.32 -18.97 -13.11
C GLU A 54 52.66 -20.26 -13.62
N LEU A 55 51.34 -20.26 -13.72
CA LEU A 55 50.53 -21.36 -14.21
C LEU A 55 49.69 -20.85 -15.39
N LEU A 56 50.05 -21.27 -16.60
CA LEU A 56 49.23 -21.08 -17.79
C LEU A 56 48.20 -22.21 -17.85
N LEU A 57 46.92 -21.85 -17.78
CA LEU A 57 45.83 -22.80 -17.78
C LEU A 57 45.46 -23.20 -19.22
N PRO A 58 44.92 -24.41 -19.45
CA PRO A 58 44.55 -24.88 -20.80
C PRO A 58 43.55 -23.97 -21.53
N ASN A 59 42.77 -23.19 -20.80
CA ASN A 59 41.81 -22.22 -21.33
C ASN A 59 42.45 -20.88 -21.78
N GLY A 60 43.77 -20.72 -21.59
CA GLY A 60 44.53 -19.51 -21.90
C GLY A 60 44.50 -18.44 -20.80
N ASP A 61 43.95 -18.75 -19.62
CA ASP A 61 44.06 -17.88 -18.44
C ASP A 61 45.43 -18.04 -17.79
N LEU A 62 45.91 -16.97 -17.15
CA LEU A 62 47.23 -16.94 -16.51
C LEU A 62 47.09 -16.70 -15.00
N TYR A 63 47.67 -17.57 -14.19
CA TYR A 63 47.85 -17.33 -12.76
C TYR A 63 49.33 -17.13 -12.43
N SER A 64 49.64 -16.19 -11.55
CA SER A 64 50.99 -15.97 -11.02
C SER A 64 50.90 -15.76 -9.50
N GLY A 65 51.48 -16.65 -8.70
CA GLY A 65 51.38 -16.54 -7.25
C GLY A 65 51.75 -17.81 -6.50
N SER A 66 51.30 -17.86 -5.24
CA SER A 66 51.52 -19.00 -4.35
C SER A 66 50.57 -20.16 -4.70
N LEU A 67 51.13 -21.36 -4.81
CA LEU A 67 50.43 -22.59 -5.15
C LEU A 67 50.70 -23.64 -4.06
N GLN A 68 49.65 -24.39 -3.69
CA GLN A 68 49.78 -25.65 -2.99
C GLN A 68 49.53 -26.77 -4.01
N GLY A 69 50.60 -27.44 -4.46
CA GLY A 69 50.55 -28.32 -5.64
C GLY A 69 50.24 -27.54 -6.92
N ASN A 70 49.08 -27.81 -7.53
CA ASN A 70 48.56 -27.10 -8.73
C ASN A 70 47.39 -26.16 -8.40
N VAL A 71 47.08 -25.94 -7.12
CA VAL A 71 45.92 -25.15 -6.68
C VAL A 71 46.38 -23.81 -6.11
N PRO A 72 45.78 -22.66 -6.53
CA PRO A 72 46.03 -21.35 -5.94
C PRO A 72 45.76 -21.32 -4.42
N GLU A 73 46.76 -20.90 -3.64
CA GLU A 73 46.72 -20.82 -2.17
C GLU A 73 47.63 -19.68 -1.70
N GLY A 74 47.13 -18.75 -0.88
CA GLY A 74 47.89 -17.56 -0.46
C GLY A 74 47.72 -16.39 -1.43
N ARG A 75 48.74 -15.55 -1.63
CA ARG A 75 48.61 -14.37 -2.52
C ARG A 75 48.94 -14.71 -3.97
N GLY A 76 48.16 -14.16 -4.90
CA GLY A 76 48.42 -14.32 -6.33
C GLY A 76 47.52 -13.45 -7.21
N LYS A 77 47.95 -13.34 -8.47
CA LYS A 77 47.29 -12.59 -9.53
C LYS A 77 46.78 -13.56 -10.59
N TYR A 78 45.55 -13.37 -11.03
CA TYR A 78 44.89 -14.15 -12.07
C TYR A 78 44.41 -13.21 -13.17
N VAL A 79 44.84 -13.48 -14.40
CA VAL A 79 44.47 -12.74 -15.60
C VAL A 79 43.65 -13.68 -16.48
N TRP A 80 42.36 -13.40 -16.62
CA TRP A 80 41.52 -14.14 -17.54
C TRP A 80 41.82 -13.70 -18.98
N LYS A 81 41.73 -14.62 -19.94
CA LYS A 81 41.89 -14.34 -21.38
C LYS A 81 40.96 -13.21 -21.88
N VAL A 82 39.83 -13.03 -21.22
CA VAL A 82 38.87 -11.95 -21.50
C VAL A 82 39.29 -10.58 -20.96
N GLY A 83 40.47 -10.46 -20.34
CA GLY A 83 41.05 -9.20 -19.85
C GLY A 83 40.62 -8.80 -18.44
N CYS A 84 39.84 -9.64 -17.73
CA CYS A 84 39.59 -9.44 -16.31
C CYS A 84 40.87 -9.77 -15.53
N VAL A 85 41.13 -9.04 -14.45
CA VAL A 85 42.30 -9.25 -13.59
C VAL A 85 41.85 -9.29 -12.14
N TYR A 86 42.28 -10.31 -11.40
CA TYR A 86 42.13 -10.40 -9.95
C TYR A 86 43.51 -10.47 -9.31
N GLU A 87 43.71 -9.72 -8.24
CA GLU A 87 44.92 -9.76 -7.44
C GLU A 87 44.53 -9.80 -5.97
N GLY A 88 44.88 -10.86 -5.26
CA GLY A 88 44.45 -11.01 -3.88
C GLY A 88 44.80 -12.35 -3.27
N GLU A 89 44.12 -12.65 -2.19
CA GLU A 89 44.27 -13.89 -1.44
C GLU A 89 43.41 -15.04 -2.04
N TRP A 90 43.95 -16.24 -1.98
CA TRP A 90 43.39 -17.46 -2.52
C TRP A 90 43.38 -18.53 -1.43
N ARG A 91 42.34 -19.35 -1.41
CA ARG A 91 42.23 -20.52 -0.55
C ARG A 91 41.53 -21.63 -1.30
N ARG A 92 42.22 -22.76 -1.49
CA ARG A 92 41.75 -23.93 -2.23
C ARG A 92 41.22 -23.55 -3.62
N GLY A 93 41.96 -22.71 -4.35
CA GLY A 93 41.59 -22.27 -5.69
C GLY A 93 40.49 -21.21 -5.76
N MET A 94 39.92 -20.81 -4.61
CA MET A 94 38.88 -19.79 -4.54
C MET A 94 39.43 -18.46 -4.04
N ARG A 95 38.92 -17.36 -4.57
CA ARG A 95 39.19 -16.01 -4.06
C ARG A 95 38.69 -15.89 -2.62
N GLN A 96 39.56 -15.48 -1.72
CA GLN A 96 39.34 -15.44 -0.27
C GLN A 96 40.05 -14.20 0.30
N GLY A 97 39.69 -13.74 1.50
CA GLY A 97 40.46 -12.68 2.18
C GLY A 97 40.40 -11.36 1.42
N THR A 98 41.48 -10.59 1.38
CA THR A 98 41.51 -9.29 0.69
C THR A 98 41.93 -9.43 -0.78
N GLY A 99 41.31 -8.67 -1.67
CA GLY A 99 41.68 -8.66 -3.08
C GLY A 99 41.07 -7.53 -3.89
N LYS A 100 41.56 -7.40 -5.11
CA LYS A 100 41.15 -6.42 -6.10
C LYS A 100 40.77 -7.14 -7.38
N ILE A 101 39.63 -6.79 -7.96
CA ILE A 101 39.21 -7.27 -9.27
C ILE A 101 38.92 -6.10 -10.18
N GLN A 102 39.50 -6.14 -11.38
CA GLN A 102 39.31 -5.16 -12.43
C GLN A 102 38.71 -5.87 -13.63
N TRP A 103 37.61 -5.31 -14.15
CA TRP A 103 36.95 -5.81 -15.34
C TRP A 103 37.37 -4.99 -16.58
N PRO A 104 37.32 -5.58 -17.78
CA PRO A 104 37.63 -4.88 -19.03
C PRO A 104 36.77 -3.62 -19.28
N SER A 105 35.56 -3.59 -18.70
CA SER A 105 34.66 -2.44 -18.75
C SER A 105 35.19 -1.19 -18.03
N GLY A 106 36.27 -1.32 -17.25
CA GLY A 106 36.73 -0.28 -16.33
C GLY A 106 36.05 -0.31 -14.97
N THR A 107 35.08 -1.23 -14.77
CA THR A 107 34.53 -1.54 -13.44
C THR A 107 35.64 -2.12 -12.56
N PHE A 108 35.62 -1.82 -11.28
CA PHE A 108 36.64 -2.24 -10.32
C PHE A 108 36.03 -2.50 -8.94
N TYR A 109 36.55 -3.50 -8.23
CA TYR A 109 36.22 -3.77 -6.84
C TYR A 109 37.49 -4.01 -6.02
N ASP A 110 37.57 -3.38 -4.84
CA ASP A 110 38.62 -3.53 -3.83
C ASP A 110 37.98 -3.90 -2.51
N GLY A 111 38.23 -5.09 -1.99
CA GLY A 111 37.59 -5.52 -0.75
C GLY A 111 37.80 -6.98 -0.40
N GLU A 112 36.93 -7.46 0.48
CA GLU A 112 36.97 -8.82 1.00
C GLU A 112 36.25 -9.82 0.08
N PHE A 113 36.76 -11.04 0.06
CA PHE A 113 36.23 -12.18 -0.67
C PHE A 113 36.03 -13.37 0.27
N SER A 114 34.96 -14.13 0.04
CA SER A 114 34.72 -15.39 0.73
C SER A 114 34.10 -16.40 -0.22
N GLY A 115 34.77 -17.54 -0.42
CA GLY A 115 34.31 -18.60 -1.32
C GLY A 115 34.11 -18.15 -2.76
N GLY A 116 34.95 -17.24 -3.26
CA GLY A 116 34.85 -16.71 -4.62
C GLY A 116 33.87 -15.53 -4.81
N TYR A 117 33.13 -15.13 -3.77
CA TYR A 117 32.16 -14.04 -3.83
C TYR A 117 32.70 -12.79 -3.13
N MET A 118 32.34 -11.59 -3.61
CA MET A 118 32.50 -10.34 -2.87
C MET A 118 31.73 -10.46 -1.56
N HIS A 119 32.41 -10.21 -0.45
CA HIS A 119 31.92 -10.40 0.91
C HIS A 119 32.51 -9.33 1.83
N GLY A 120 32.12 -9.28 3.10
CA GLY A 120 32.79 -8.43 4.09
C GLY A 120 32.65 -6.95 3.75
N THR A 121 33.73 -6.19 3.78
CA THR A 121 33.76 -4.77 3.39
C THR A 121 34.47 -4.56 2.06
N GLY A 122 34.01 -3.60 1.25
CA GLY A 122 34.65 -3.31 -0.03
C GLY A 122 34.11 -2.07 -0.75
N THR A 123 34.92 -1.59 -1.68
CA THR A 123 34.63 -0.47 -2.59
C THR A 123 34.42 -1.01 -4.00
N TYR A 124 33.28 -0.71 -4.60
CA TYR A 124 32.95 -0.98 -5.99
C TYR A 124 32.84 0.34 -6.75
N ILE A 125 33.50 0.43 -7.90
CA ILE A 125 33.42 1.57 -8.82
C ILE A 125 33.00 1.02 -10.17
N ASP A 126 31.86 1.49 -10.67
CA ASP A 126 31.37 1.11 -11.99
C ASP A 126 31.99 1.97 -13.10
N SER A 127 31.88 1.51 -14.35
CA SER A 127 32.35 2.25 -15.53
C SER A 127 31.68 3.63 -15.66
N ASN A 128 30.45 3.77 -15.17
CA ASN A 128 29.68 5.01 -15.14
C ASN A 128 29.98 5.90 -13.92
N LYS A 129 31.09 5.64 -13.21
CA LYS A 129 31.51 6.33 -11.97
C LYS A 129 30.58 6.18 -10.77
N LEU A 130 29.56 5.30 -10.83
CA LEU A 130 28.82 4.89 -9.65
C LEU A 130 29.79 4.27 -8.66
N THR A 131 29.83 4.79 -7.43
CA THR A 131 30.74 4.31 -6.39
C THR A 131 29.93 3.79 -5.22
N TYR A 132 30.19 2.56 -4.80
CA TYR A 132 29.63 1.98 -3.58
C TYR A 132 30.75 1.60 -2.62
N LYS A 133 30.66 2.03 -1.36
CA LYS A 133 31.55 1.64 -0.27
C LYS A 133 30.71 1.09 0.87
N GLY A 134 30.86 -0.17 1.23
CA GLY A 134 30.00 -0.76 2.26
C GLY A 134 30.22 -2.23 2.46
N ARG A 135 29.27 -2.89 3.12
CA ARG A 135 29.32 -4.33 3.32
C ARG A 135 28.74 -5.09 2.13
N TRP A 136 29.25 -6.30 1.94
CA TRP A 136 28.89 -7.19 0.85
C TRP A 136 28.55 -8.57 1.40
N LYS A 137 27.58 -9.22 0.77
CA LYS A 137 27.24 -10.61 1.06
C LYS A 137 26.87 -11.30 -0.25
N LEU A 138 27.70 -12.27 -0.67
CA LEU A 138 27.45 -13.09 -1.86
C LEU A 138 27.24 -12.25 -3.12
N ASN A 139 28.20 -11.35 -3.42
CA ASN A 139 28.15 -10.38 -4.53
C ASN A 139 27.07 -9.30 -4.44
N LEU A 140 26.26 -9.26 -3.38
CA LEU A 140 25.22 -8.26 -3.21
C LEU A 140 25.58 -7.25 -2.12
N LYS A 141 25.25 -5.97 -2.37
CA LYS A 141 25.32 -4.90 -1.36
C LYS A 141 24.48 -5.28 -0.15
N HIS A 142 25.03 -5.19 1.05
CA HIS A 142 24.38 -5.62 2.28
C HIS A 142 24.84 -4.80 3.49
N GLY A 143 24.07 -4.79 4.58
CA GLY A 143 24.45 -4.07 5.79
C GLY A 143 24.53 -2.55 5.56
N LEU A 144 25.50 -1.87 6.18
CA LEU A 144 25.69 -0.44 6.01
C LEU A 144 26.54 -0.16 4.76
N GLY A 145 26.15 0.85 3.99
CA GLY A 145 26.88 1.28 2.81
C GLY A 145 26.59 2.71 2.38
N TYR A 146 27.55 3.27 1.66
CA TYR A 146 27.61 4.61 1.12
C TYR A 146 27.71 4.51 -0.41
N GLN A 147 26.75 5.07 -1.14
CA GLN A 147 26.70 5.07 -2.60
C GLN A 147 26.67 6.48 -3.15
N VAL A 148 27.57 6.78 -4.08
CA VAL A 148 27.55 7.98 -4.92
C VAL A 148 27.01 7.56 -6.28
N TYR A 149 25.91 8.18 -6.69
CA TYR A 149 25.27 7.93 -7.98
C TYR A 149 25.94 8.78 -9.07
N PRO A 150 25.84 8.38 -10.36
CA PRO A 150 26.43 9.13 -11.47
C PRO A 150 25.93 10.58 -11.60
N ASN A 151 24.72 10.87 -11.11
CA ASN A 151 24.14 12.21 -11.09
C ASN A 151 24.67 13.10 -9.94
N GLY A 152 25.55 12.58 -9.08
CA GLY A 152 26.07 13.28 -7.90
C GLY A 152 25.23 13.13 -6.64
N ASP A 153 24.09 12.43 -6.70
CA ASP A 153 23.33 12.09 -5.50
C ASP A 153 24.11 11.11 -4.62
N VAL A 154 23.86 11.15 -3.32
CA VAL A 154 24.53 10.31 -2.33
C VAL A 154 23.50 9.61 -1.46
N PHE A 155 23.65 8.31 -1.25
CA PHE A 155 22.88 7.55 -0.27
C PHE A 155 23.79 6.86 0.74
N GLU A 156 23.50 7.04 2.02
CA GLU A 156 24.18 6.40 3.13
C GLU A 156 23.15 5.68 3.99
N GLY A 157 23.22 4.36 4.13
CA GLY A 157 22.22 3.65 4.92
C GLY A 157 22.32 2.14 4.87
N ALA A 158 21.22 1.51 5.28
CA ALA A 158 21.09 0.05 5.30
C ALA A 158 20.70 -0.52 3.92
N TRP A 159 21.30 -1.66 3.60
CA TRP A 159 21.15 -2.40 2.35
C TRP A 159 20.82 -3.87 2.62
N ILE A 160 19.85 -4.41 1.89
CA ILE A 160 19.48 -5.82 1.92
C ILE A 160 19.39 -6.32 0.48
N GLN A 161 20.20 -7.35 0.17
CA GLN A 161 20.21 -8.04 -1.13
C GLN A 161 20.31 -7.08 -2.33
N GLY A 162 21.22 -6.10 -2.27
CA GLY A 162 21.42 -5.15 -3.37
C GLY A 162 20.50 -3.93 -3.34
N THR A 163 19.49 -3.90 -2.48
CA THR A 163 18.50 -2.81 -2.42
C THR A 163 18.59 -2.00 -1.13
N PRO A 164 18.42 -0.65 -1.17
CA PRO A 164 18.28 0.16 0.04
C PRO A 164 17.01 -0.23 0.82
N GLU A 165 17.20 -0.67 2.06
CA GLU A 165 16.13 -1.20 2.92
C GLU A 165 16.47 -0.88 4.40
N GLY A 166 15.55 -0.21 5.11
CA GLY A 166 15.77 0.24 6.49
C GLY A 166 16.20 1.71 6.58
N PRO A 167 16.82 2.16 7.69
CA PRO A 167 17.18 3.56 7.87
C PRO A 167 18.29 4.01 6.91
N GLY A 168 18.19 5.24 6.41
CA GLY A 168 19.20 5.85 5.56
C GLY A 168 19.05 7.36 5.40
N LYS A 169 20.10 7.97 4.87
CA LYS A 169 20.22 9.36 4.48
C LYS A 169 20.39 9.43 2.98
N TYR A 170 19.52 10.17 2.30
CA TYR A 170 19.68 10.49 0.88
C TYR A 170 19.96 11.98 0.75
N THR A 171 21.03 12.34 0.05
CA THR A 171 21.41 13.72 -0.24
C THR A 171 21.41 13.90 -1.74
N TRP A 172 20.52 14.76 -2.23
CA TRP A 172 20.47 15.10 -3.65
C TRP A 172 21.58 16.09 -3.99
N VAL A 173 22.05 16.06 -5.24
CA VAL A 173 23.06 17.01 -5.75
C VAL A 173 22.64 18.47 -5.58
N ASN A 174 21.33 18.75 -5.60
CA ASN A 174 20.78 20.08 -5.37
C ASN A 174 20.81 20.54 -3.90
N GLY A 175 21.29 19.69 -2.99
CA GLY A 175 21.43 19.96 -1.55
C GLY A 175 20.24 19.55 -0.70
N ASN A 176 19.14 19.04 -1.27
CA ASN A 176 18.05 18.49 -0.47
C ASN A 176 18.53 17.27 0.33
N VAL A 177 17.96 17.03 1.50
CA VAL A 177 18.36 15.91 2.37
C VAL A 177 17.14 15.19 2.92
N TYR A 178 17.08 13.89 2.70
CA TYR A 178 16.11 12.99 3.31
C TYR A 178 16.79 12.13 4.38
N LEU A 179 16.17 12.02 5.55
CA LEU A 179 16.58 11.16 6.64
C LEU A 179 15.38 10.30 7.03
N GLY A 180 15.43 9.00 6.79
CA GLY A 180 14.29 8.15 7.09
C GLY A 180 14.45 6.71 6.65
N ASN A 181 13.34 5.99 6.68
CA ASN A 181 13.28 4.60 6.26
C ASN A 181 13.18 4.50 4.71
N MET A 182 13.83 3.47 4.17
CA MET A 182 13.84 3.09 2.77
C MET A 182 13.23 1.69 2.63
N LYS A 183 12.50 1.47 1.54
CA LYS A 183 12.00 0.16 1.15
C LYS A 183 12.04 0.00 -0.36
N GLY A 184 12.71 -1.06 -0.84
CA GLY A 184 12.88 -1.31 -2.28
C GLY A 184 13.48 -0.12 -3.03
N GLY A 185 14.46 0.55 -2.40
CA GLY A 185 15.11 1.74 -2.97
C GLY A 185 14.29 3.03 -2.92
N LYS A 186 13.05 3.03 -2.39
CA LYS A 186 12.19 4.23 -2.30
C LYS A 186 12.00 4.66 -0.84
N MET A 187 11.80 5.96 -0.63
CA MET A 187 11.44 6.49 0.69
C MET A 187 10.12 5.86 1.17
N SER A 188 10.12 5.28 2.37
CA SER A 188 8.97 4.56 2.91
C SER A 188 9.01 4.48 4.43
N GLY A 189 7.86 4.53 5.10
CA GLY A 189 7.82 4.54 6.56
C GLY A 189 7.98 5.97 7.08
N LYS A 190 8.81 6.20 8.09
CA LYS A 190 8.96 7.53 8.69
C LYS A 190 10.22 8.20 8.18
N GLY A 191 10.16 9.51 7.98
CA GLY A 191 11.34 10.28 7.63
C GLY A 191 11.09 11.77 7.56
N THR A 192 12.19 12.51 7.47
CA THR A 192 12.22 13.95 7.34
C THR A 192 12.92 14.31 6.03
N LEU A 193 12.26 15.10 5.19
CA LEU A 193 12.86 15.73 4.02
C LEU A 193 13.08 17.21 4.32
N THR A 194 14.30 17.68 4.16
CA THR A 194 14.68 19.09 4.25
C THR A 194 15.08 19.58 2.88
N TRP A 195 14.47 20.66 2.44
CA TRP A 195 14.79 21.32 1.17
C TRP A 195 15.81 22.42 1.38
N THR A 196 16.61 22.74 0.36
CA THR A 196 17.61 23.81 0.43
C THR A 196 17.02 25.20 0.63
N ASN A 197 15.74 25.39 0.29
CA ASN A 197 15.02 26.63 0.58
C ASN A 197 14.75 26.83 2.09
N GLY A 198 15.01 25.83 2.94
CA GLY A 198 14.78 25.83 4.38
C GLY A 198 13.44 25.22 4.81
N ASP A 199 12.58 24.84 3.86
CA ASP A 199 11.36 24.10 4.18
C ASP A 199 11.70 22.68 4.65
N SER A 200 10.81 22.07 5.42
CA SER A 200 10.95 20.66 5.80
C SER A 200 9.61 19.96 5.93
N PHE A 201 9.62 18.65 5.69
CA PHE A 201 8.50 17.77 5.93
C PHE A 201 8.95 16.63 6.83
N GLU A 202 8.31 16.49 7.99
CA GLU A 202 8.50 15.42 8.96
C GLU A 202 7.23 14.56 8.97
N GLY A 203 7.31 13.28 8.61
CA GLY A 203 6.10 12.47 8.57
C GLY A 203 6.26 11.08 7.98
N SER A 204 5.13 10.53 7.54
CA SER A 204 5.05 9.23 6.92
C SER A 204 5.23 9.31 5.38
N TRP A 205 5.79 8.24 4.81
CA TRP A 205 6.21 8.13 3.42
C TRP A 205 5.77 6.79 2.84
N LEU A 206 5.32 6.81 1.59
CA LEU A 206 4.96 5.61 0.84
C LEU A 206 5.42 5.74 -0.60
N ASN A 207 6.26 4.81 -1.06
CA ASN A 207 6.76 4.72 -2.44
C ASN A 207 7.38 6.04 -2.95
N GLY A 208 8.14 6.74 -2.11
CA GLY A 208 8.79 8.00 -2.48
C GLY A 208 7.92 9.25 -2.30
N MET A 209 6.68 9.13 -1.82
CA MET A 209 5.76 10.26 -1.66
C MET A 209 5.34 10.45 -0.21
N MET A 210 5.09 11.70 0.18
CA MET A 210 4.48 12.04 1.48
C MET A 210 3.12 11.34 1.60
N HIS A 211 2.88 10.63 2.69
CA HIS A 211 1.67 9.82 2.88
C HIS A 211 1.34 9.62 4.36
N GLY A 212 0.06 9.65 4.75
CA GLY A 212 -0.34 9.57 6.15
C GLY A 212 -0.12 10.88 6.91
N LEU A 213 0.02 10.81 8.23
CA LEU A 213 0.23 11.98 9.08
C LEU A 213 1.62 12.61 8.86
N GLY A 214 1.68 13.94 8.85
CA GLY A 214 2.93 14.67 8.73
C GLY A 214 2.86 16.11 9.24
N VAL A 215 4.02 16.76 9.20
CA VAL A 215 4.22 18.16 9.55
C VAL A 215 5.05 18.80 8.45
N TYR A 216 4.51 19.81 7.79
CA TYR A 216 5.25 20.63 6.85
C TYR A 216 5.60 21.96 7.52
N ASN A 217 6.89 22.26 7.63
CA ASN A 217 7.39 23.53 8.15
C ASN A 217 7.90 24.36 6.98
N TRP A 218 7.46 25.61 6.91
CA TRP A 218 7.98 26.60 5.99
C TRP A 218 9.14 27.35 6.63
N ARG A 219 10.11 27.78 5.82
CA ARG A 219 11.25 28.59 6.31
C ARG A 219 10.82 29.87 7.03
N ASP A 220 9.67 30.43 6.67
CA ASP A 220 9.16 31.66 7.26
C ASP A 220 8.58 31.47 8.68
N GLY A 221 8.59 30.25 9.21
CA GLY A 221 8.06 29.90 10.52
C GLY A 221 6.60 29.44 10.49
N GLY A 222 5.95 29.43 9.33
CA GLY A 222 4.66 28.78 9.18
C GLY A 222 4.77 27.26 9.35
N CYS A 223 3.67 26.61 9.75
CA CYS A 223 3.62 25.17 9.91
C CYS A 223 2.24 24.60 9.52
N TYR A 224 2.20 23.40 8.95
CA TYR A 224 0.96 22.67 8.70
C TYR A 224 1.08 21.25 9.20
N VAL A 225 0.16 20.88 10.09
CA VAL A 225 0.06 19.55 10.67
C VAL A 225 -1.21 18.89 10.14
N GLY A 226 -1.10 17.78 9.44
CA GLY A 226 -2.26 17.17 8.78
C GLY A 226 -1.99 15.80 8.20
N THR A 227 -2.78 15.40 7.20
CA THR A 227 -2.63 14.14 6.49
C THR A 227 -2.30 14.36 5.02
N TRP A 228 -1.56 13.42 4.43
CA TRP A 228 -1.12 13.43 3.04
C TRP A 228 -1.48 12.14 2.33
N THR A 229 -1.83 12.23 1.05
CA THR A 229 -2.01 11.09 0.16
C THR A 229 -1.24 11.32 -1.13
N ARG A 230 -0.27 10.45 -1.43
CA ARG A 230 0.53 10.49 -2.66
C ARG A 230 1.17 11.87 -2.93
N GLY A 231 1.71 12.50 -1.88
CA GLY A 231 2.39 13.79 -1.97
C GLY A 231 1.47 15.01 -1.82
N LEU A 232 0.16 14.82 -1.77
CA LEU A 232 -0.83 15.90 -1.70
C LEU A 232 -1.45 15.96 -0.31
N LYS A 233 -1.71 17.17 0.21
CA LYS A 233 -2.47 17.34 1.47
C LYS A 233 -3.87 16.74 1.28
N ASP A 234 -4.32 15.90 2.19
CA ASP A 234 -5.54 15.11 2.00
C ASP A 234 -6.11 14.75 3.37
N GLY A 235 -7.24 15.36 3.75
CA GLY A 235 -7.85 15.35 5.07
C GLY A 235 -7.71 16.67 5.84
N LYS A 236 -8.12 16.65 7.10
CA LYS A 236 -8.05 17.81 8.01
C LYS A 236 -6.64 18.03 8.54
N GLY A 237 -6.28 19.30 8.72
CA GLY A 237 -5.05 19.69 9.37
C GLY A 237 -5.10 21.10 9.94
N SER A 238 -4.18 21.40 10.84
CA SER A 238 -4.03 22.73 11.45
C SER A 238 -2.90 23.47 10.74
N PHE A 239 -3.20 24.66 10.24
CA PHE A 239 -2.26 25.59 9.63
C PHE A 239 -1.95 26.74 10.58
N TYR A 240 -0.66 26.98 10.75
CA TYR A 240 -0.07 27.99 11.59
C TYR A 240 0.61 29.00 10.65
N PRO A 241 0.07 30.22 10.50
CA PRO A 241 0.64 31.23 9.64
C PRO A 241 2.00 31.75 10.13
N LYS A 242 2.73 32.41 9.23
CA LYS A 242 4.03 33.05 9.51
C LYS A 242 4.01 33.87 10.81
N GLY A 243 5.01 33.70 11.66
CA GLY A 243 5.17 34.46 12.90
C GLY A 243 4.32 33.97 14.08
N SER A 244 3.46 32.96 13.90
CA SER A 244 2.78 32.34 15.04
C SER A 244 3.77 31.51 15.87
N ARG A 245 3.97 31.85 17.16
CA ARG A 245 4.68 30.95 18.08
C ARG A 245 3.85 29.70 18.25
N LEU A 246 4.42 28.52 17.97
CA LEU A 246 3.82 27.23 18.31
C LEU A 246 3.50 27.24 19.82
N PRO A 247 2.21 27.20 20.22
CA PRO A 247 1.86 27.24 21.64
C PRO A 247 2.47 26.03 22.37
N ALA A 248 2.87 26.18 23.63
CA ALA A 248 3.48 25.10 24.42
C ALA A 248 2.62 23.81 24.43
N LEU A 249 1.29 23.96 24.42
CA LEU A 249 0.34 22.85 24.31
C LEU A 249 0.46 22.07 22.99
N GLN A 250 0.83 22.73 21.90
CA GLN A 250 1.02 22.10 20.59
C GLN A 250 2.39 21.42 20.48
N GLU A 251 3.42 21.95 21.14
CA GLU A 251 4.69 21.26 21.27
C GLU A 251 4.52 19.95 22.04
N VAL A 252 3.66 19.94 23.08
CA VAL A 252 3.21 18.72 23.76
C VAL A 252 2.48 17.77 22.80
N TYR A 253 1.59 18.27 21.94
CA TYR A 253 0.90 17.44 20.93
C TYR A 253 1.86 16.80 19.93
N LEU A 254 2.78 17.57 19.33
CA LEU A 254 3.80 17.04 18.42
C LEU A 254 4.70 16.04 19.13
N ASN A 255 5.09 16.30 20.37
CA ASN A 255 5.85 15.36 21.19
C ASN A 255 5.05 14.09 21.52
N ALA A 256 3.73 14.18 21.73
CA ALA A 256 2.86 13.02 21.89
C ALA A 256 2.78 12.19 20.60
N LEU A 257 2.71 12.82 19.43
CA LEU A 257 2.79 12.13 18.15
C LEU A 257 4.13 11.41 17.96
N ARG A 258 5.25 12.03 18.38
CA ARG A 258 6.58 11.39 18.37
C ARG A 258 6.66 10.23 19.35
N LYS A 259 6.15 10.38 20.58
CA LYS A 259 6.08 9.31 21.60
C LYS A 259 5.27 8.10 21.13
N ARG A 260 4.16 8.34 20.41
CA ARG A 260 3.34 7.29 19.79
C ARG A 260 3.94 6.70 18.52
N GLY A 261 5.07 7.24 18.06
CA GLY A 261 5.70 6.84 16.82
C GLY A 261 4.81 7.12 15.61
N LEU A 262 4.15 8.27 15.54
CA LEU A 262 3.46 8.74 14.33
C LEU A 262 4.31 9.74 13.54
N LEU A 263 5.21 10.45 14.23
CA LEU A 263 6.26 11.27 13.64
C LEU A 263 7.65 10.66 13.93
N PRO A 264 8.68 10.94 13.11
CA PRO A 264 10.08 10.72 13.45
C PRO A 264 10.43 11.22 14.86
N GLY A 265 11.25 10.49 15.60
CA GLY A 265 11.70 10.95 16.92
C GLY A 265 12.64 12.14 16.80
N LEU A 266 12.57 13.10 17.75
CA LEU A 266 13.58 14.14 17.91
C LEU A 266 14.86 13.47 18.42
N ARG A 267 15.71 12.95 17.53
CA ARG A 267 17.13 12.89 17.87
C ARG A 267 17.62 14.32 17.78
N LYS A 268 17.95 14.93 18.92
CA LYS A 268 18.71 16.18 18.97
C LYS A 268 19.81 16.09 17.91
N GLN A 269 19.95 17.13 17.11
CA GLN A 269 21.11 17.34 16.26
C GLN A 269 22.34 17.48 17.16
N ASN A 270 22.83 16.34 17.65
CA ASN A 270 24.24 16.22 17.91
C ASN A 270 24.81 15.75 16.58
N HIS A 271 25.65 16.59 16.00
CA HIS A 271 26.67 16.18 15.06
C HIS A 271 27.59 15.14 15.76
N SER A 272 27.10 13.92 15.99
CA SER A 272 27.98 12.80 16.22
C SER A 272 28.21 12.18 14.85
N HIS A 273 29.37 12.50 14.28
CA HIS A 273 30.02 11.70 13.27
C HIS A 273 29.67 10.23 13.46
N ILE A 274 29.03 9.61 12.47
CA ILE A 274 29.16 8.17 12.30
C ILE A 274 30.66 7.99 12.10
N HIS A 275 31.33 7.50 13.15
CA HIS A 275 32.78 7.44 13.22
C HIS A 275 33.30 6.80 11.93
N HIS A 276 34.20 7.54 11.27
CA HIS A 276 35.11 7.01 10.28
C HIS A 276 35.75 5.74 10.84
N ALA A 277 35.41 4.57 10.28
CA ALA A 277 36.22 3.38 10.42
C ALA A 277 37.38 3.49 9.41
N SER A 278 38.31 4.38 9.70
CA SER A 278 39.68 4.32 9.18
C SER A 278 40.58 3.81 10.28
N SER A 279 41.19 2.64 10.04
CA SER A 279 42.26 1.98 10.79
C SER A 279 42.06 1.76 12.30
N VAL A 280 41.84 0.51 12.69
CA VAL A 280 42.48 -0.01 13.92
C VAL A 280 43.11 -1.36 13.60
N ASP A 281 44.43 -1.34 13.72
CA ASP A 281 45.39 -2.41 13.67
C ASP A 281 45.03 -3.50 14.71
N MET A 282 44.95 -4.76 14.27
CA MET A 282 44.70 -5.92 15.13
C MET A 282 46.04 -6.50 15.58
N GLY A 283 46.58 -5.93 16.66
CA GLY A 283 47.74 -6.44 17.39
C GLY A 283 47.34 -7.34 18.56
N SER A 284 47.82 -8.58 18.50
CA SER A 284 47.87 -9.67 19.49
C SER A 284 47.88 -9.33 21.00
N VAL A 285 47.25 -10.19 21.84
CA VAL A 285 47.87 -11.01 22.93
C VAL A 285 46.92 -11.35 24.12
N LYS A 286 46.85 -12.67 24.41
CA LYS A 286 46.60 -13.45 25.66
C LYS A 286 45.25 -13.50 26.42
N VAL A 287 44.65 -14.69 26.29
CA VAL A 287 44.24 -15.68 27.31
C VAL A 287 44.42 -15.35 28.81
N GLY A 288 43.35 -15.62 29.57
CA GLY A 288 43.30 -15.89 31.02
C GLY A 288 41.99 -15.34 31.59
N GLY A 289 41.14 -16.01 32.36
CA GLY A 289 41.12 -17.32 33.00
C GLY A 289 39.77 -17.43 33.74
N THR A 290 39.36 -18.66 33.98
CA THR A 290 38.11 -19.15 34.57
C THR A 290 37.76 -18.53 35.94
N ARG A 291 36.46 -18.29 36.20
CA ARG A 291 35.83 -18.68 37.49
C ARG A 291 34.31 -18.79 37.42
N VAL A 292 33.86 -19.85 38.06
CA VAL A 292 32.55 -20.51 38.12
C VAL A 292 31.73 -19.94 39.29
N SER A 293 30.39 -19.90 39.20
CA SER A 293 29.48 -20.71 40.05
C SER A 293 27.99 -20.28 40.02
N HIS A 294 27.14 -21.25 39.66
CA HIS A 294 25.88 -21.75 40.31
C HIS A 294 24.78 -20.76 40.75
N ARG A 295 23.47 -21.03 40.71
CA ARG A 295 22.53 -22.18 40.60
C ARG A 295 21.13 -21.51 40.44
N ASN A 296 20.03 -22.05 39.91
CA ASN A 296 19.32 -23.29 40.25
C ASN A 296 18.15 -23.50 39.28
N SER A 297 17.88 -24.76 38.98
CA SER A 297 16.70 -25.31 38.31
C SER A 297 15.60 -25.66 39.32
N GLY A 298 14.34 -25.58 38.90
CA GLY A 298 13.19 -26.16 39.60
C GLY A 298 12.11 -26.57 38.60
N GLU A 299 12.01 -27.88 38.34
CA GLU A 299 10.90 -28.52 37.64
C GLU A 299 9.75 -28.81 38.62
N GLY A 300 8.51 -28.73 38.11
CA GLY A 300 7.30 -29.15 38.79
C GLY A 300 6.13 -29.17 37.80
N ASN A 301 5.89 -30.34 37.19
CA ASN A 301 4.78 -30.63 36.29
C ASN A 301 3.43 -30.70 37.03
N LEU A 302 2.34 -30.28 36.37
CA LEU A 302 1.03 -30.94 36.43
C LEU A 302 0.23 -30.67 35.15
N LEU A 303 -0.33 -31.75 34.60
CA LEU A 303 -1.01 -31.90 33.31
C LEU A 303 -2.51 -31.54 33.38
N ASN A 304 -3.03 -30.91 32.33
CA ASN A 304 -4.13 -31.39 31.46
C ASN A 304 -4.91 -30.23 30.80
N LEU A 305 -4.99 -30.21 29.46
CA LEU A 305 -6.21 -30.51 28.68
C LEU A 305 -6.09 -29.97 27.24
N GLU A 306 -5.89 -30.93 26.32
CA GLU A 306 -6.29 -31.05 24.91
C GLU A 306 -6.47 -29.85 23.93
N GLN A 307 -5.83 -30.06 22.76
CA GLN A 307 -6.27 -29.75 21.38
C GLN A 307 -6.79 -28.34 21.02
N SER A 308 -6.00 -27.60 20.21
CA SER A 308 -6.48 -27.20 18.87
C SER A 308 -5.35 -26.83 17.87
N ARG A 309 -5.36 -27.58 16.76
CA ARG A 309 -5.14 -27.24 15.35
C ARG A 309 -4.57 -25.86 14.96
N ASN A 310 -3.44 -25.93 14.26
CA ASN A 310 -2.96 -24.99 13.23
C ASN A 310 -4.05 -24.55 12.24
N ARG A 311 -4.12 -23.25 11.94
CA ARG A 311 -4.39 -22.75 10.58
C ARG A 311 -3.96 -21.29 10.39
N ASN A 312 -3.29 -21.09 9.26
CA ASN A 312 -2.87 -19.86 8.61
C ASN A 312 -3.83 -18.66 8.81
N VAL A 313 -3.27 -17.51 9.21
CA VAL A 313 -3.97 -16.22 9.18
C VAL A 313 -3.51 -15.42 7.96
N SER A 314 -4.44 -15.24 7.04
CA SER A 314 -4.36 -14.38 5.87
C SER A 314 -4.30 -12.89 6.24
N LEU A 315 -3.59 -12.14 5.39
CA LEU A 315 -3.43 -10.69 5.40
C LEU A 315 -4.76 -9.95 5.27
N GLU A 316 -5.37 -9.52 6.37
CA GLU A 316 -6.47 -8.56 6.34
C GLU A 316 -6.60 -7.83 7.70
N ARG A 317 -5.73 -6.84 7.95
CA ARG A 317 -5.95 -5.81 8.99
C ARG A 317 -5.31 -4.50 8.57
N ARG A 318 -6.10 -3.63 7.93
CA ARG A 318 -5.66 -2.25 7.69
C ARG A 318 -6.80 -1.25 7.68
N TRP A 319 -7.69 -1.28 8.67
CA TRP A 319 -8.62 -0.17 8.95
C TRP A 319 -8.82 -0.02 10.46
N SER A 320 -8.17 0.98 11.05
CA SER A 320 -8.52 1.70 12.29
C SER A 320 -7.39 2.67 12.66
N LEU A 321 -7.30 3.80 11.96
CA LEU A 321 -6.46 4.94 12.38
C LEU A 321 -7.28 6.21 12.64
N GLU A 322 -8.55 6.25 12.25
CA GLU A 322 -9.50 7.33 12.55
C GLU A 322 -9.87 7.44 14.04
N VAL A 323 -9.59 6.43 14.86
CA VAL A 323 -9.91 6.41 16.30
C VAL A 323 -8.88 7.16 17.18
N SER A 324 -7.78 7.66 16.61
CA SER A 324 -6.65 8.14 17.43
C SER A 324 -6.59 9.65 17.69
N ILE A 325 -7.44 10.46 17.06
CA ILE A 325 -7.39 11.92 17.24
C ILE A 325 -8.35 12.39 18.36
N GLU A 326 -9.56 11.83 18.46
CA GLU A 326 -10.54 12.31 19.44
C GLU A 326 -10.29 11.81 20.89
N LYS A 327 -9.62 10.65 21.06
CA LYS A 327 -9.33 10.11 22.40
C LYS A 327 -8.23 10.86 23.18
N VAL A 328 -7.52 11.80 22.55
CA VAL A 328 -6.38 12.50 23.19
C VAL A 328 -6.82 13.74 23.98
N ILE A 329 -7.97 14.30 23.68
CA ILE A 329 -8.48 15.51 24.36
C ILE A 329 -9.37 15.13 25.57
N GLY A 330 -9.67 13.84 25.76
CA GLY A 330 -10.65 13.37 26.74
C GLY A 330 -10.14 12.78 28.05
N TYR A 331 -8.85 12.46 28.20
CA TYR A 331 -8.33 11.84 29.42
C TYR A 331 -6.87 12.23 29.67
N ASP A 332 -6.67 13.33 30.39
CA ASP A 332 -5.74 13.44 31.53
C ASP A 332 -5.93 14.80 32.21
N SER A 333 -7.04 14.94 32.95
CA SER A 333 -7.17 15.98 33.97
C SER A 333 -6.72 15.39 35.30
N SER A 334 -5.42 15.15 35.46
CA SER A 334 -4.81 14.87 36.76
C SER A 334 -3.28 14.90 36.71
N LEU A 335 -2.69 16.07 36.45
CA LEU A 335 -1.34 16.36 36.92
C LEU A 335 -1.29 17.84 37.32
N GLU A 336 -1.49 18.07 38.61
CA GLU A 336 -1.08 19.27 39.31
C GLU A 336 0.44 19.41 39.17
N LEU A 337 0.91 20.53 38.59
CA LEU A 337 2.27 21.01 38.85
C LEU A 337 2.23 22.54 38.99
N THR A 338 2.55 22.91 40.22
CA THR A 338 2.85 24.20 40.83
C THR A 338 3.49 25.26 39.92
N GLU A 339 2.95 26.47 40.02
CA GLU A 339 3.55 27.73 39.60
C GLU A 339 4.95 27.91 40.19
N SER A 340 5.91 28.31 39.35
CA SER A 340 7.01 29.18 39.77
C SER A 340 7.59 29.94 38.56
N PHE A 341 7.39 31.26 38.60
CA PHE A 341 8.19 32.38 38.10
C PHE A 341 9.25 32.15 37.00
N ILE A 342 9.18 32.94 35.92
CA ILE A 342 10.11 34.07 35.66
C ILE A 342 9.32 35.19 34.94
N GLU A 343 9.18 36.34 35.60
CA GLU A 343 8.86 37.63 34.98
C GLU A 343 10.08 38.14 34.21
N GLY A 344 9.84 38.67 33.03
CA GLY A 344 10.82 39.37 32.21
C GLY A 344 10.12 40.00 31.01
N GLU A 345 9.82 41.30 31.13
CA GLU A 345 9.27 42.13 30.07
C GLU A 345 10.15 42.12 28.82
N GLU A 346 9.53 41.99 27.64
CA GLU A 346 9.89 42.84 26.51
C GLU A 346 8.68 43.04 25.58
N LYS A 347 8.29 44.31 25.44
CA LYS A 347 7.22 44.78 24.56
C LYS A 347 7.63 44.59 23.10
N GLY A 348 7.03 43.60 22.45
CA GLY A 348 6.94 43.50 21.00
C GLY A 348 5.49 43.28 20.60
N SER A 349 4.92 44.22 19.85
CA SER A 349 3.59 44.09 19.24
C SER A 349 3.61 42.97 18.19
N GLU A 350 3.51 41.71 18.61
CA GLU A 350 3.37 40.58 17.70
C GLU A 350 1.90 40.25 17.50
N THR A 351 1.41 40.54 16.30
CA THR A 351 0.09 40.16 15.82
C THR A 351 -0.02 38.63 15.83
N ASN A 352 -0.67 38.05 16.84
CA ASN A 352 -0.98 36.62 16.89
C ASN A 352 -1.94 36.28 15.74
N ALA A 353 -1.38 35.93 14.59
CA ALA A 353 -2.14 35.48 13.44
C ALA A 353 -2.90 34.19 13.82
N PRO A 354 -4.21 34.10 13.52
CA PRO A 354 -5.04 33.03 14.04
C PRO A 354 -4.65 31.68 13.43
N VAL A 355 -4.72 30.62 14.25
CA VAL A 355 -4.55 29.24 13.78
C VAL A 355 -5.76 28.87 12.92
N LEU A 356 -5.52 28.23 11.79
CA LEU A 356 -6.56 27.86 10.83
C LEU A 356 -6.72 26.33 10.81
N GLU A 357 -7.91 25.81 11.02
CA GLU A 357 -8.23 24.42 10.63
C GLU A 357 -8.51 24.42 9.13
N ARG A 358 -7.76 23.62 8.38
CA ARG A 358 -7.87 23.48 6.92
C ARG A 358 -8.14 22.04 6.54
N GLU A 359 -9.14 21.81 5.70
CA GLU A 359 -9.40 20.51 5.11
C GLU A 359 -8.98 20.53 3.65
N TYR A 360 -8.13 19.58 3.25
CA TYR A 360 -7.70 19.42 1.87
C TYR A 360 -8.25 18.12 1.29
N MET A 361 -8.47 18.06 -0.02
CA MET A 361 -8.73 16.82 -0.74
C MET A 361 -7.84 16.80 -1.98
N GLN A 362 -6.95 15.81 -2.07
CA GLN A 362 -5.97 15.71 -3.17
C GLN A 362 -5.21 17.03 -3.43
N GLY A 363 -4.83 17.74 -2.37
CA GLY A 363 -4.08 19.00 -2.42
C GLY A 363 -4.92 20.26 -2.62
N VAL A 364 -6.21 20.13 -2.90
CA VAL A 364 -7.14 21.26 -3.04
C VAL A 364 -7.71 21.62 -1.67
N LEU A 365 -7.62 22.89 -1.27
CA LEU A 365 -8.23 23.38 -0.03
C LEU A 365 -9.76 23.39 -0.17
N ILE A 366 -10.45 22.61 0.66
CA ILE A 366 -11.91 22.43 0.63
C ILE A 366 -12.60 23.29 1.69
N SER A 367 -12.01 23.43 2.87
CA SER A 367 -12.55 24.28 3.94
C SER A 367 -11.44 24.92 4.78
N GLU A 368 -11.71 26.10 5.33
CA GLU A 368 -10.82 26.84 6.22
C GLU A 368 -11.64 27.50 7.33
N PHE A 369 -11.24 27.28 8.59
CA PHE A 369 -11.89 27.85 9.77
C PHE A 369 -10.85 28.48 10.70
N VAL A 370 -11.16 29.66 11.23
CA VAL A 370 -10.36 30.34 12.24
C VAL A 370 -10.63 29.70 13.61
N LEU A 371 -9.61 29.11 14.24
CA LEU A 371 -9.67 28.71 15.65
C LEU A 371 -9.54 29.97 16.50
N ASN A 372 -10.67 30.59 16.86
CA ASN A 372 -10.67 31.76 17.74
C ASN A 372 -10.18 31.38 19.14
N ASN A 373 -9.16 32.11 19.59
CA ASN A 373 -8.58 31.98 20.91
C ASN A 373 -9.44 32.73 21.94
N SER A 374 -10.57 32.14 22.37
CA SER A 374 -11.30 32.60 23.56
C SER A 374 -11.92 31.43 24.33
N PHE A 375 -11.16 30.93 25.30
CA PHE A 375 -11.71 30.14 26.39
C PHE A 375 -12.56 31.06 27.29
N SER A 376 -13.89 31.07 27.13
CA SER A 376 -14.86 31.13 28.25
C SER A 376 -16.31 31.18 27.75
N ALA A 377 -17.18 30.50 28.50
CA ALA A 377 -18.64 30.63 28.52
C ALA A 377 -19.47 30.20 27.28
N SER A 378 -19.55 28.89 26.99
CA SER A 378 -20.82 28.27 26.53
C SER A 378 -20.86 26.73 26.64
N SER A 379 -20.48 26.20 27.81
CA SER A 379 -20.49 24.75 28.15
C SER A 379 -21.86 24.06 28.08
N ARG A 380 -22.98 24.78 27.88
CA ARG A 380 -24.32 24.16 27.71
C ARG A 380 -24.82 24.10 26.26
N ARG A 381 -24.32 24.97 25.37
CA ARG A 381 -24.70 24.95 23.93
C ARG A 381 -23.77 24.03 23.13
N ALA A 382 -22.49 23.95 23.53
CA ALA A 382 -21.53 22.99 22.99
C ALA A 382 -21.89 21.53 23.32
N LYS A 383 -22.39 21.20 24.52
CA LYS A 383 -22.87 19.83 24.82
C LYS A 383 -24.08 19.40 23.99
N ARG A 384 -24.95 20.35 23.63
CA ARG A 384 -26.12 20.10 22.75
C ARG A 384 -25.73 19.98 21.27
N ARG A 385 -24.60 20.59 20.85
CA ARG A 385 -24.03 20.48 19.49
C ARG A 385 -22.95 19.40 19.33
N GLN A 386 -22.25 18.99 20.38
CA GLN A 386 -21.35 17.82 20.36
C GLN A 386 -22.13 16.51 20.27
N LYS A 387 -23.37 16.48 20.77
CA LYS A 387 -24.33 15.38 20.49
C LYS A 387 -24.79 15.34 19.01
N MET A 388 -24.52 16.39 18.22
CA MET A 388 -24.80 16.43 16.78
C MET A 388 -23.61 15.98 15.91
N PHE A 389 -22.38 15.95 16.43
CA PHE A 389 -21.16 15.68 15.64
C PHE A 389 -20.48 14.33 15.94
N ALA A 390 -20.96 13.58 16.93
CA ALA A 390 -20.80 12.12 16.96
C ALA A 390 -21.87 11.41 16.10
N LYS A 391 -22.23 11.99 14.95
CA LYS A 391 -22.91 11.23 13.90
C LYS A 391 -21.79 10.56 13.12
N GLU A 392 -21.73 9.23 13.19
CA GLU A 392 -21.29 8.42 12.05
C GLU A 392 -21.62 9.16 10.76
N VAL A 393 -20.70 9.23 9.79
CA VAL A 393 -21.05 9.64 8.42
C VAL A 393 -22.38 8.97 8.12
N LYS A 394 -23.47 9.74 8.10
CA LYS A 394 -24.81 9.16 8.14
C LYS A 394 -24.98 8.50 6.80
N ARG A 395 -24.69 7.19 6.75
CA ARG A 395 -24.79 6.41 5.52
C ARG A 395 -26.23 6.58 5.04
N PRO A 396 -26.45 6.96 3.78
CA PRO A 396 -27.77 7.27 3.31
C PRO A 396 -28.65 6.02 3.42
N GLY A 397 -29.85 6.20 3.98
CA GLY A 397 -30.87 5.18 4.12
C GLY A 397 -31.03 4.60 5.52
N GLU A 398 -32.23 4.11 5.80
CA GLU A 398 -32.60 3.43 7.04
C GLU A 398 -32.20 1.96 6.96
N ILE A 399 -31.52 1.45 7.99
CA ILE A 399 -31.12 0.04 8.05
C ILE A 399 -32.36 -0.84 8.18
N ILE A 400 -32.53 -1.80 7.26
CA ILE A 400 -33.67 -2.72 7.28
C ILE A 400 -33.39 -3.86 8.26
N ILE A 401 -33.98 -3.77 9.45
CA ILE A 401 -33.94 -4.81 10.49
C ILE A 401 -35.32 -5.42 10.75
N LYS A 402 -35.39 -6.48 11.54
CA LYS A 402 -36.66 -7.14 11.90
C LYS A 402 -37.62 -6.12 12.52
N GLY A 403 -38.83 -6.00 11.95
CA GLY A 403 -39.82 -4.99 12.32
C GLY A 403 -39.91 -3.82 11.33
N HIS A 404 -38.93 -3.64 10.45
CA HIS A 404 -39.00 -2.66 9.36
C HIS A 404 -40.00 -3.11 8.27
N ARG A 405 -40.77 -2.19 7.69
CA ARG A 405 -41.84 -2.49 6.71
C ARG A 405 -41.37 -3.27 5.46
N SER A 406 -40.11 -3.10 5.09
CA SER A 406 -39.48 -3.73 3.93
C SER A 406 -38.66 -4.98 4.28
N TYR A 407 -38.68 -5.42 5.54
CA TYR A 407 -37.85 -6.52 6.02
C TYR A 407 -38.12 -7.85 5.29
N ASP A 408 -39.39 -8.28 5.22
CA ASP A 408 -39.75 -9.53 4.55
C ASP A 408 -39.47 -9.47 3.04
N LEU A 409 -39.64 -8.30 2.45
CA LEU A 409 -39.35 -8.06 1.05
C LEU A 409 -37.85 -8.15 0.76
N MET A 410 -37.02 -7.57 1.63
CA MET A 410 -35.55 -7.67 1.58
C MET A 410 -35.10 -9.12 1.70
N LEU A 411 -35.60 -9.86 2.69
CA LEU A 411 -35.25 -11.27 2.87
C LEU A 411 -35.61 -12.11 1.64
N SER A 412 -36.83 -11.94 1.13
CA SER A 412 -37.30 -12.63 -0.08
C SER A 412 -36.44 -12.31 -1.31
N LEU A 413 -35.98 -11.07 -1.42
CA LEU A 413 -35.09 -10.60 -2.49
C LEU A 413 -33.70 -11.24 -2.38
N GLN A 414 -33.08 -11.20 -1.20
CA GLN A 414 -31.76 -11.77 -0.95
C GLN A 414 -31.77 -13.29 -1.19
N LEU A 415 -32.81 -14.00 -0.74
CA LEU A 415 -32.99 -15.43 -0.98
C LEU A 415 -33.12 -15.76 -2.47
N GLY A 416 -33.97 -15.02 -3.20
CA GLY A 416 -34.19 -15.24 -4.63
C GLY A 416 -32.95 -14.99 -5.49
N ILE A 417 -32.21 -13.91 -5.21
CA ILE A 417 -30.95 -13.59 -5.89
C ILE A 417 -29.90 -14.66 -5.59
N ARG A 418 -29.66 -14.96 -4.30
CA ARG A 418 -28.69 -15.98 -3.87
C ARG A 418 -28.95 -17.32 -4.55
N TYR A 419 -30.22 -17.73 -4.60
CA TYR A 419 -30.61 -18.98 -5.23
C TYR A 419 -30.33 -18.98 -6.74
N THR A 420 -30.77 -17.94 -7.45
CA THR A 420 -30.67 -17.93 -8.91
C THR A 420 -29.22 -17.75 -9.37
N VAL A 421 -28.45 -16.89 -8.71
CA VAL A 421 -27.01 -16.75 -8.99
C VAL A 421 -26.28 -18.06 -8.67
N GLY A 422 -26.53 -18.67 -7.52
CA GLY A 422 -25.94 -19.96 -7.16
C GLY A 422 -26.27 -21.10 -8.14
N LYS A 423 -27.48 -21.11 -8.73
CA LYS A 423 -27.86 -22.08 -9.77
C LYS A 423 -27.22 -21.81 -11.13
N ILE A 424 -26.96 -20.55 -11.46
CA ILE A 424 -26.49 -20.16 -12.79
C ILE A 424 -24.98 -20.10 -12.88
N THR A 425 -24.27 -19.76 -11.80
CA THR A 425 -22.80 -19.67 -11.79
C THR A 425 -22.12 -20.96 -12.27
N PRO A 426 -22.55 -22.18 -11.88
CA PRO A 426 -21.93 -23.42 -12.35
C PRO A 426 -22.20 -23.74 -13.83
N VAL A 427 -23.20 -23.10 -14.46
CA VAL A 427 -23.51 -23.33 -15.88
C VAL A 427 -22.30 -22.91 -16.72
N GLN A 428 -21.89 -23.77 -17.66
CA GLN A 428 -20.74 -23.51 -18.53
C GLN A 428 -20.89 -22.16 -19.26
N ARG A 429 -19.79 -21.41 -19.32
CA ARG A 429 -19.76 -20.11 -20.00
C ARG A 429 -20.08 -20.31 -21.48
N ARG A 430 -21.04 -19.54 -21.98
CA ARG A 430 -21.42 -19.49 -23.40
C ARG A 430 -21.85 -18.08 -23.78
N GLU A 431 -21.80 -17.79 -25.06
CA GLU A 431 -22.38 -16.55 -25.59
C GLU A 431 -23.89 -16.48 -25.38
N VAL A 432 -24.38 -15.25 -25.24
CA VAL A 432 -25.80 -14.93 -25.08
C VAL A 432 -26.49 -15.11 -26.43
N ARG A 433 -27.61 -15.85 -26.45
CA ARG A 433 -28.40 -16.16 -27.64
C ARG A 433 -29.67 -15.31 -27.67
N ALA A 434 -30.32 -15.22 -28.84
CA ALA A 434 -31.62 -14.55 -28.97
C ALA A 434 -32.69 -15.10 -28.02
N SER A 435 -32.66 -16.41 -27.72
CA SER A 435 -33.57 -17.08 -26.77
C SER A 435 -33.36 -16.69 -25.31
N ASP A 436 -32.23 -16.05 -24.97
CA ASP A 436 -31.93 -15.59 -23.61
C ASP A 436 -32.60 -14.23 -23.29
N PHE A 437 -33.18 -13.58 -24.30
CA PHE A 437 -33.88 -12.30 -24.18
C PHE A 437 -35.40 -12.44 -24.07
N GLY A 438 -36.04 -11.39 -23.56
CA GLY A 438 -37.49 -11.26 -23.53
C GLY A 438 -38.17 -11.96 -22.35
N ARG A 439 -39.51 -11.85 -22.30
CA ARG A 439 -40.31 -12.23 -21.12
C ARG A 439 -40.35 -13.72 -20.80
N ARG A 440 -40.11 -14.56 -21.81
CA ARG A 440 -40.12 -16.03 -21.72
C ARG A 440 -38.77 -16.57 -21.22
N ALA A 441 -37.67 -15.88 -21.53
CA ALA A 441 -36.36 -16.14 -20.95
C ALA A 441 -36.38 -15.73 -19.47
N SER A 442 -36.89 -16.61 -18.62
CA SER A 442 -37.04 -16.32 -17.20
C SER A 442 -37.02 -17.58 -16.38
N PHE A 443 -36.39 -17.48 -15.21
CA PHE A 443 -36.35 -18.53 -14.21
C PHE A 443 -37.44 -18.30 -13.17
N TRP A 444 -38.07 -19.36 -12.69
CA TRP A 444 -39.15 -19.30 -11.71
C TRP A 444 -38.90 -20.32 -10.59
N MET A 445 -39.19 -19.91 -9.35
CA MET A 445 -39.07 -20.78 -8.19
C MET A 445 -40.09 -20.39 -7.12
N ASN A 446 -40.61 -21.38 -6.41
CA ASN A 446 -41.45 -21.16 -5.23
C ASN A 446 -40.58 -21.33 -3.99
N PHE A 447 -40.74 -20.43 -3.03
CA PHE A 447 -40.06 -20.44 -1.74
C PHE A 447 -41.14 -20.55 -0.64
N PRO A 448 -41.50 -21.78 -0.23
CA PRO A 448 -42.34 -21.99 0.94
C PRO A 448 -41.53 -21.71 2.21
N LYS A 449 -42.21 -21.17 3.24
CA LYS A 449 -41.62 -20.79 4.53
C LYS A 449 -40.90 -21.95 5.22
N GLU A 450 -41.52 -23.13 5.19
CA GLU A 450 -40.97 -24.37 5.74
C GLU A 450 -39.80 -24.95 4.91
N GLY A 451 -39.51 -24.35 3.75
CA GLY A 451 -38.51 -24.86 2.82
C GLY A 451 -39.03 -26.01 1.96
N SER A 452 -38.17 -26.45 1.04
CA SER A 452 -38.42 -27.57 0.14
C SER A 452 -37.12 -28.32 -0.12
N GLN A 453 -37.17 -29.40 -0.91
CA GLN A 453 -35.94 -30.08 -1.38
C GLN A 453 -35.02 -29.14 -2.17
N LEU A 454 -35.56 -28.07 -2.78
CA LEU A 454 -34.80 -27.14 -3.61
C LEU A 454 -34.48 -25.82 -2.91
N THR A 455 -35.21 -25.44 -1.87
CA THR A 455 -35.12 -24.11 -1.24
C THR A 455 -35.03 -24.23 0.27
N PRO A 456 -34.16 -23.46 0.94
CA PRO A 456 -34.04 -23.53 2.40
C PRO A 456 -35.30 -22.98 3.09
N PRO A 457 -35.58 -23.42 4.34
CA PRO A 457 -36.57 -22.76 5.20
C PRO A 457 -36.16 -21.31 5.49
N HIS A 458 -37.15 -20.44 5.70
CA HIS A 458 -36.92 -19.01 5.92
C HIS A 458 -37.98 -18.35 6.80
N GLN A 459 -37.70 -17.13 7.26
CA GLN A 459 -38.60 -16.40 8.17
C GLN A 459 -39.72 -15.63 7.44
N SER A 460 -39.53 -15.29 6.16
CA SER A 460 -40.55 -14.62 5.35
C SER A 460 -41.73 -15.55 5.06
N GLU A 461 -42.89 -14.96 4.71
CA GLU A 461 -44.01 -15.73 4.17
C GLU A 461 -43.65 -16.45 2.86
N ASP A 462 -44.46 -17.43 2.47
CA ASP A 462 -44.36 -18.10 1.18
C ASP A 462 -44.34 -17.08 0.03
N PHE A 463 -43.38 -17.20 -0.88
CA PHE A 463 -43.30 -16.30 -2.04
C PHE A 463 -42.90 -17.01 -3.33
N LYS A 464 -43.28 -16.40 -4.46
CA LYS A 464 -42.87 -16.84 -5.80
C LYS A 464 -41.83 -15.87 -6.36
N TRP A 465 -40.66 -16.42 -6.67
CA TRP A 465 -39.57 -15.72 -7.31
C TRP A 465 -39.65 -15.84 -8.83
N LYS A 466 -39.29 -14.76 -9.51
CA LYS A 466 -39.03 -14.77 -10.95
C LYS A 466 -37.79 -13.93 -11.25
N ASP A 467 -36.83 -14.54 -11.92
CA ASP A 467 -35.66 -13.87 -12.48
C ASP A 467 -35.80 -13.75 -14.01
N TYR A 468 -35.58 -12.55 -14.56
CA TYR A 468 -35.71 -12.31 -15.99
C TYR A 468 -34.34 -12.30 -16.67
N CYS A 469 -34.24 -12.94 -17.84
CA CYS A 469 -33.07 -12.97 -18.70
C CYS A 469 -31.75 -13.25 -17.96
N PRO A 470 -31.68 -14.30 -17.13
CA PRO A 470 -30.62 -14.38 -16.13
C PRO A 470 -29.24 -14.70 -16.74
N MET A 471 -29.20 -15.32 -17.93
CA MET A 471 -27.96 -15.48 -18.71
C MET A 471 -27.45 -14.13 -19.26
N VAL A 472 -28.35 -13.24 -19.67
CA VAL A 472 -28.00 -11.88 -20.12
C VAL A 472 -27.40 -11.08 -18.96
N PHE A 473 -28.04 -11.10 -17.79
CA PHE A 473 -27.55 -10.38 -16.61
C PHE A 473 -26.30 -10.99 -15.99
N ARG A 474 -26.07 -12.30 -16.13
CA ARG A 474 -24.75 -12.89 -15.84
C ARG A 474 -23.68 -12.29 -16.74
N ASN A 475 -23.92 -12.26 -18.05
CA ASN A 475 -22.92 -11.73 -18.99
C ASN A 475 -22.71 -10.22 -18.84
N LEU A 476 -23.76 -9.45 -18.53
CA LEU A 476 -23.63 -8.02 -18.19
C LEU A 476 -22.73 -7.82 -16.96
N ARG A 477 -22.91 -8.60 -15.89
CA ARG A 477 -22.03 -8.54 -14.71
C ARG A 477 -20.58 -8.85 -15.07
N GLU A 478 -20.35 -9.86 -15.90
CA GLU A 478 -19.00 -10.21 -16.38
C GLU A 478 -18.36 -9.07 -17.20
N MET A 479 -19.11 -8.43 -18.11
CA MET A 479 -18.62 -7.29 -18.90
C MET A 479 -18.28 -6.09 -18.01
N PHE A 480 -19.06 -5.85 -16.96
CA PHE A 480 -18.77 -4.82 -15.95
C PHE A 480 -17.78 -5.25 -14.86
N LYS A 481 -17.09 -6.40 -15.04
CA LYS A 481 -16.06 -6.93 -14.13
C LYS A 481 -16.58 -7.16 -12.69
N ILE A 482 -17.83 -7.57 -12.56
CA ILE A 482 -18.44 -7.92 -11.28
C ILE A 482 -18.38 -9.43 -11.09
N ASP A 483 -17.61 -9.85 -10.10
CA ASP A 483 -17.57 -11.26 -9.70
C ASP A 483 -18.91 -11.70 -9.08
N ALA A 484 -19.30 -12.94 -9.34
CA ALA A 484 -20.57 -13.48 -8.88
C ALA A 484 -20.62 -13.67 -7.36
N ALA A 485 -19.50 -14.03 -6.72
CA ALA A 485 -19.40 -14.15 -5.27
C ALA A 485 -19.47 -12.77 -4.62
N ASP A 486 -18.71 -11.79 -5.12
CA ASP A 486 -18.79 -10.39 -4.67
C ASP A 486 -20.21 -9.83 -4.73
N TYR A 487 -20.90 -10.05 -5.85
CA TYR A 487 -22.29 -9.63 -6.03
C TYR A 487 -23.22 -10.28 -5.01
N MET A 488 -23.04 -11.57 -4.72
CA MET A 488 -23.83 -12.27 -3.71
C MET A 488 -23.50 -11.82 -2.29
N ILE A 489 -22.24 -11.59 -1.94
CA ILE A 489 -21.83 -11.13 -0.61
C ILE A 489 -22.40 -9.73 -0.36
N SER A 490 -22.25 -8.82 -1.31
CA SER A 490 -22.67 -7.43 -1.17
C SER A 490 -24.19 -7.25 -1.02
N ILE A 491 -24.98 -8.02 -1.79
CA ILE A 491 -26.45 -7.89 -1.77
C ILE A 491 -27.09 -8.85 -0.78
N CYS A 492 -26.59 -10.08 -0.74
CA CYS A 492 -27.23 -11.20 -0.05
C CYS A 492 -26.41 -11.72 1.13
N GLY A 493 -25.32 -11.06 1.54
CA GLY A 493 -24.50 -11.48 2.67
C GLY A 493 -25.24 -11.43 4.01
N ASN A 494 -24.50 -11.49 5.11
CA ASN A 494 -25.07 -11.33 6.45
C ASN A 494 -25.43 -9.87 6.76
N ASP A 495 -24.99 -8.96 5.90
CA ASP A 495 -25.24 -7.54 5.97
C ASP A 495 -26.66 -7.18 5.48
N VAL A 496 -27.31 -6.28 6.21
CA VAL A 496 -28.66 -5.79 5.95
C VAL A 496 -28.66 -4.66 4.91
N LEU A 497 -29.64 -4.63 4.01
CA LEU A 497 -29.80 -3.53 3.06
C LEU A 497 -30.29 -2.25 3.76
N ARG A 498 -29.97 -1.09 3.18
CA ARG A 498 -30.48 0.22 3.63
C ARG A 498 -31.59 0.71 2.70
N GLU A 499 -32.74 1.13 3.23
CA GLU A 499 -33.82 1.76 2.45
C GLU A 499 -33.58 3.27 2.33
N LEU A 500 -33.48 3.78 1.09
CA LEU A 500 -33.40 5.22 0.85
C LEU A 500 -34.81 5.80 0.78
N SER A 501 -35.08 6.78 1.64
CA SER A 501 -36.27 7.62 1.58
C SER A 501 -36.20 8.53 0.35
N SER A 502 -36.68 8.07 -0.80
CA SER A 502 -36.83 8.95 -1.96
C SER A 502 -38.31 9.29 -2.17
N PRO A 503 -38.77 10.50 -1.79
CA PRO A 503 -40.06 11.02 -2.23
C PRO A 503 -39.92 11.54 -3.68
N GLY A 504 -39.40 10.71 -4.59
CA GLY A 504 -39.45 11.03 -6.02
C GLY A 504 -40.88 10.92 -6.52
N LYS A 505 -41.26 11.71 -7.54
CA LYS A 505 -42.60 11.68 -8.18
C LYS A 505 -43.09 10.26 -8.56
N SER A 506 -42.18 9.29 -8.68
CA SER A 506 -42.50 7.91 -9.07
C SER A 506 -43.05 7.03 -7.94
N GLY A 507 -42.80 7.37 -6.67
CA GLY A 507 -43.12 6.52 -5.51
C GLY A 507 -42.33 5.21 -5.46
N SER A 508 -41.15 5.16 -6.09
CA SER A 508 -40.27 3.98 -6.04
C SER A 508 -39.48 3.93 -4.72
N ILE A 509 -39.25 2.70 -4.25
CA ILE A 509 -38.44 2.37 -3.08
C ILE A 509 -37.06 1.99 -3.60
N PHE A 510 -36.03 2.46 -2.92
CA PHE A 510 -34.65 2.16 -3.25
C PHE A 510 -33.99 1.46 -2.07
N PHE A 511 -33.26 0.39 -2.36
CA PHE A 511 -32.36 -0.25 -1.41
C PHE A 511 -30.91 -0.03 -1.83
N LEU A 512 -30.01 -0.01 -0.86
CA LEU A 512 -28.58 0.17 -1.03
C LEU A 512 -27.83 -0.94 -0.28
N SER A 513 -26.82 -1.54 -0.92
CA SER A 513 -25.92 -2.49 -0.26
C SER A 513 -25.07 -1.80 0.80
N GLN A 514 -24.58 -2.55 1.80
CA GLN A 514 -23.82 -1.93 2.91
C GLN A 514 -22.53 -1.26 2.44
N ASP A 515 -21.89 -1.85 1.44
CA ASP A 515 -20.65 -1.39 0.78
C ASP A 515 -20.89 -0.32 -0.30
N ASP A 516 -22.11 0.19 -0.43
CA ASP A 516 -22.50 1.21 -1.40
C ASP A 516 -22.28 0.86 -2.88
N ARG A 517 -21.98 -0.40 -3.23
CA ARG A 517 -21.72 -0.80 -4.62
C ARG A 517 -23.00 -0.92 -5.47
N PHE A 518 -24.10 -1.38 -4.87
CA PHE A 518 -25.32 -1.73 -5.59
C PHE A 518 -26.54 -0.99 -5.07
N MET A 519 -27.34 -0.48 -6.00
CA MET A 519 -28.67 0.05 -5.75
C MET A 519 -29.73 -0.90 -6.30
N ILE A 520 -30.82 -1.06 -5.57
CA ILE A 520 -31.97 -1.87 -5.97
C ILE A 520 -33.20 -0.98 -6.00
N LYS A 521 -33.83 -0.84 -7.16
CA LYS A 521 -34.97 0.05 -7.35
C LYS A 521 -36.24 -0.75 -7.63
N THR A 522 -37.35 -0.40 -6.97
CA THR A 522 -38.66 -0.93 -7.35
C THR A 522 -39.15 -0.35 -8.67
N LEU A 523 -39.73 -1.21 -9.51
CA LEU A 523 -40.21 -0.87 -10.85
C LEU A 523 -41.70 -1.14 -11.02
N ARG A 524 -42.37 -0.27 -11.79
CA ARG A 524 -43.71 -0.52 -12.32
C ARG A 524 -43.66 -1.61 -13.39
N LYS A 525 -44.81 -2.25 -13.65
CA LYS A 525 -44.93 -3.28 -14.70
C LYS A 525 -44.60 -2.72 -16.09
N SER A 526 -44.93 -1.46 -16.36
CA SER A 526 -44.60 -0.78 -17.62
C SER A 526 -43.09 -0.59 -17.79
N GLU A 527 -42.39 -0.14 -16.74
CA GLU A 527 -40.92 0.02 -16.76
C GLU A 527 -40.21 -1.30 -17.04
N VAL A 528 -40.65 -2.41 -16.42
CA VAL A 528 -40.10 -3.74 -16.72
C VAL A 528 -40.34 -4.16 -18.18
N LYS A 529 -41.49 -3.82 -18.77
CA LYS A 529 -41.74 -4.12 -20.19
C LYS A 529 -40.79 -3.32 -21.09
N VAL A 530 -40.52 -2.06 -20.76
CA VAL A 530 -39.58 -1.21 -21.50
C VAL A 530 -38.17 -1.77 -21.36
N LEU A 531 -37.72 -2.07 -20.14
CA LEU A 531 -36.39 -2.63 -19.88
C LEU A 531 -36.15 -3.94 -20.64
N LEU A 532 -37.13 -4.85 -20.66
CA LEU A 532 -37.03 -6.09 -21.42
C LEU A 532 -37.01 -5.88 -22.94
N ARG A 533 -37.68 -4.85 -23.44
CA ARG A 533 -37.69 -4.51 -24.87
C ARG A 533 -36.36 -3.88 -25.31
N MET A 534 -35.75 -3.06 -24.45
CA MET A 534 -34.44 -2.44 -24.73
C MET A 534 -33.25 -3.37 -24.45
N LEU A 535 -33.45 -4.45 -23.68
CA LEU A 535 -32.35 -5.29 -23.19
C LEU A 535 -31.41 -5.82 -24.29
N PRO A 536 -31.87 -6.25 -25.49
CA PRO A 536 -30.97 -6.63 -26.58
C PRO A 536 -30.06 -5.49 -27.04
N ASN A 537 -30.64 -4.31 -27.27
CA ASN A 537 -29.88 -3.13 -27.71
C ASN A 537 -28.95 -2.62 -26.61
N TYR A 538 -29.39 -2.68 -25.34
CA TYR A 538 -28.57 -2.33 -24.19
C TYR A 538 -27.36 -3.28 -24.05
N HIS A 539 -27.59 -4.60 -24.18
CA HIS A 539 -26.51 -5.59 -24.15
C HIS A 539 -25.50 -5.35 -25.27
N HIS A 540 -25.96 -5.07 -26.49
CA HIS A 540 -25.10 -4.69 -27.60
C HIS A 540 -24.31 -3.41 -27.31
N HIS A 541 -24.95 -2.36 -26.79
CA HIS A 541 -24.29 -1.11 -26.42
C HIS A 541 -23.18 -1.32 -25.39
N VAL A 542 -23.45 -2.06 -24.31
CA VAL A 542 -22.45 -2.35 -23.27
C VAL A 542 -21.27 -3.16 -23.83
N ARG A 543 -21.52 -4.08 -24.78
CA ARG A 543 -20.48 -4.84 -25.46
C ARG A 543 -19.60 -3.95 -26.35
N SER A 544 -20.19 -2.96 -27.01
CA SER A 544 -19.48 -2.05 -27.92
C SER A 544 -18.75 -0.92 -27.20
N TYR A 545 -19.21 -0.52 -26.01
CA TYR A 545 -18.70 0.66 -25.28
C TYR A 545 -18.38 0.33 -23.81
N GLU A 546 -17.11 -0.01 -23.54
CA GLU A 546 -16.64 -0.38 -22.19
C GLU A 546 -16.82 0.75 -21.15
N ASN A 547 -16.68 2.02 -21.57
CA ASN A 547 -16.80 3.20 -20.71
C ASN A 547 -18.18 3.91 -20.81
N THR A 548 -19.24 3.15 -21.09
CA THR A 548 -20.60 3.72 -21.18
C THR A 548 -21.03 4.46 -19.91
N LEU A 549 -21.67 5.62 -20.09
CA LEU A 549 -22.26 6.42 -19.01
C LEU A 549 -23.67 5.96 -18.63
N ILE A 550 -24.27 5.05 -19.42
CA ILE A 550 -25.61 4.53 -19.14
C ILE A 550 -25.58 3.69 -17.87
N THR A 551 -26.66 3.77 -17.08
CA THR A 551 -26.87 2.95 -15.88
C THR A 551 -26.50 1.49 -16.11
N LYS A 552 -25.68 0.94 -15.22
CA LYS A 552 -25.21 -0.45 -15.26
C LYS A 552 -26.24 -1.35 -14.59
N PHE A 553 -26.90 -2.24 -15.34
CA PHE A 553 -27.92 -3.15 -14.82
C PHE A 553 -27.37 -4.56 -14.59
N PHE A 554 -27.64 -5.15 -13.43
CA PHE A 554 -27.06 -6.42 -12.98
C PHE A 554 -28.07 -7.52 -12.70
N GLY A 555 -29.36 -7.19 -12.64
CA GLY A 555 -30.43 -8.16 -12.45
C GLY A 555 -31.80 -7.52 -12.57
N LEU A 556 -32.79 -8.29 -13.02
CA LEU A 556 -34.19 -7.87 -13.11
C LEU A 556 -35.06 -8.97 -12.54
N HIS A 557 -35.83 -8.64 -11.51
CA HIS A 557 -36.47 -9.65 -10.67
C HIS A 557 -37.93 -9.29 -10.36
N ARG A 558 -38.71 -10.29 -9.95
CA ARG A 558 -40.06 -10.10 -9.42
C ARG A 558 -40.35 -11.07 -8.29
N ILE A 559 -40.86 -10.53 -7.19
CA ILE A 559 -41.36 -11.27 -6.03
C ILE A 559 -42.89 -11.20 -6.03
N LYS A 560 -43.55 -12.33 -5.79
CA LYS A 560 -44.98 -12.38 -5.49
C LYS A 560 -45.15 -13.10 -4.14
N PRO A 561 -45.31 -12.37 -3.03
CA PRO A 561 -45.67 -12.97 -1.75
C PRO A 561 -47.07 -13.60 -1.83
N SER A 562 -47.37 -14.53 -0.94
CA SER A 562 -48.65 -15.25 -0.93
C SER A 562 -49.80 -14.38 -0.46
N SER A 563 -49.57 -13.50 0.52
CA SER A 563 -50.57 -12.57 1.04
C SER A 563 -50.64 -11.22 0.29
N GLY A 564 -49.73 -10.95 -0.66
CA GLY A 564 -49.44 -9.59 -1.10
C GLY A 564 -49.38 -9.31 -2.60
N GLN A 565 -49.07 -8.05 -2.93
CA GLN A 565 -48.91 -7.58 -4.30
C GLN A 565 -47.57 -7.98 -4.92
N LYS A 566 -47.48 -7.93 -6.26
CA LYS A 566 -46.26 -8.27 -7.01
C LYS A 566 -45.27 -7.11 -7.01
N PHE A 567 -44.09 -7.31 -6.43
CA PHE A 567 -42.98 -6.38 -6.48
C PHE A 567 -42.02 -6.71 -7.62
N ARG A 568 -41.47 -5.70 -8.29
CA ARG A 568 -40.46 -5.85 -9.36
C ARG A 568 -39.27 -5.00 -9.02
N PHE A 569 -38.08 -5.51 -9.29
CA PHE A 569 -36.83 -4.86 -8.92
C PHE A 569 -35.85 -4.90 -10.06
N VAL A 570 -35.05 -3.85 -10.17
CA VAL A 570 -33.81 -3.89 -10.92
C VAL A 570 -32.65 -3.66 -9.97
N VAL A 571 -31.61 -4.48 -10.09
CA VAL A 571 -30.33 -4.25 -9.43
C VAL A 571 -29.44 -3.49 -10.40
N MET A 572 -28.82 -2.42 -9.92
CA MET A 572 -28.00 -1.52 -10.72
C MET A 572 -26.78 -1.03 -9.94
N GLY A 573 -25.76 -0.55 -10.65
CA GLY A 573 -24.58 0.05 -10.03
C GLY A 573 -24.92 1.38 -9.37
N ASN A 574 -24.41 1.59 -8.17
CA ASN A 574 -24.46 2.91 -7.53
C ASN A 574 -23.44 3.84 -8.21
N MET A 575 -23.93 4.90 -8.85
CA MET A 575 -23.08 5.92 -9.48
C MET A 575 -22.25 6.71 -8.46
N PHE A 576 -22.67 6.68 -7.19
CA PHE A 576 -22.02 7.37 -6.07
C PHE A 576 -21.16 6.42 -5.22
N CYS A 577 -20.84 5.21 -5.73
CA CYS A 577 -19.89 4.31 -5.09
C CYS A 577 -18.46 4.88 -5.24
N THR A 578 -18.04 5.66 -4.25
CA THR A 578 -16.72 6.29 -4.21
C THR A 578 -16.22 6.34 -2.78
N GLU A 579 -14.90 6.19 -2.61
CA GLU A 579 -14.21 6.44 -1.34
C GLU A 579 -14.09 7.95 -1.05
N LEU A 580 -14.40 8.79 -2.05
CA LEU A 580 -14.37 10.25 -1.93
C LEU A 580 -15.71 10.78 -1.41
N ARG A 581 -15.65 11.77 -0.51
CA ARG A 581 -16.85 12.48 -0.04
C ARG A 581 -17.49 13.26 -1.19
N ILE A 582 -18.79 13.07 -1.36
CA ILE A 582 -19.58 13.83 -2.34
C ILE A 582 -20.11 15.10 -1.67
N HIS A 583 -19.55 16.25 -2.05
CA HIS A 583 -19.92 17.54 -1.48
C HIS A 583 -21.25 18.09 -2.03
N ARG A 584 -21.54 17.82 -3.31
CA ARG A 584 -22.77 18.24 -4.00
C ARG A 584 -23.21 17.18 -4.99
N ARG A 585 -24.52 17.04 -5.16
CA ARG A 585 -25.13 16.15 -6.15
C ARG A 585 -26.00 16.99 -7.08
N PHE A 586 -25.93 16.71 -8.38
CA PHE A 586 -26.76 17.36 -9.38
C PHE A 586 -27.52 16.32 -10.21
N ASP A 587 -28.82 16.52 -10.39
CA ASP A 587 -29.63 15.91 -11.44
C ASP A 587 -29.76 16.97 -12.53
N LEU A 588 -29.15 16.76 -13.71
CA LEU A 588 -29.16 17.71 -14.84
C LEU A 588 -29.88 17.09 -16.05
N LYS A 589 -30.71 17.88 -16.74
CA LYS A 589 -31.54 17.42 -17.87
C LYS A 589 -31.54 18.38 -19.06
N GLY A 590 -30.94 19.57 -18.93
CA GLY A 590 -30.92 20.60 -19.96
C GLY A 590 -32.24 21.37 -20.12
N SER A 591 -33.19 21.22 -19.18
CA SER A 591 -34.46 21.94 -19.18
C SER A 591 -34.58 22.88 -17.98
N SER A 592 -35.51 23.82 -18.00
CA SER A 592 -35.72 24.80 -16.91
C SER A 592 -36.95 24.51 -16.04
N LEU A 593 -38.01 23.90 -16.61
CA LEU A 593 -39.28 23.69 -15.92
C LEU A 593 -39.16 22.70 -14.74
N GLY A 594 -39.34 23.19 -13.51
CA GLY A 594 -39.24 22.37 -12.29
C GLY A 594 -37.82 21.91 -11.95
N ARG A 595 -36.81 22.62 -12.47
CA ARG A 595 -35.38 22.30 -12.34
C ARG A 595 -34.65 23.20 -11.34
N SER A 596 -35.33 23.57 -10.26
CA SER A 596 -34.79 24.17 -9.03
C SER A 596 -35.09 23.24 -7.84
N ALA A 597 -34.23 23.28 -6.82
CA ALA A 597 -34.44 22.67 -5.51
C ALA A 597 -35.14 23.69 -4.59
N ASP A 598 -36.42 23.95 -4.85
CA ASP A 598 -37.18 24.99 -4.13
C ASP A 598 -37.22 24.72 -2.61
N ASN A 599 -36.83 25.72 -1.81
CA ASN A 599 -37.11 25.87 -0.37
C ASN A 599 -36.74 24.69 0.57
N ILE A 600 -35.57 24.09 0.40
CA ILE A 600 -35.05 23.08 1.35
C ILE A 600 -33.70 23.59 1.88
N GLU A 601 -33.46 23.46 3.19
CA GLU A 601 -32.12 23.64 3.76
C GLU A 601 -31.16 22.71 3.00
N ILE A 602 -30.21 23.29 2.25
CA ILE A 602 -29.28 22.53 1.45
C ILE A 602 -28.33 21.79 2.40
N ASP A 603 -28.40 20.47 2.41
CA ASP A 603 -27.43 19.60 3.08
C ASP A 603 -26.62 18.79 2.05
N GLU A 604 -25.65 18.00 2.53
CA GLU A 604 -24.74 17.20 1.69
C GLU A 604 -25.44 16.08 0.89
N ASN A 605 -26.68 15.73 1.25
CA ASN A 605 -27.48 14.73 0.55
C ASN A 605 -28.51 15.35 -0.40
N THR A 606 -28.74 16.67 -0.33
CA THR A 606 -29.62 17.38 -1.27
C THR A 606 -29.10 17.24 -2.71
N THR A 607 -29.99 16.78 -3.59
CA THR A 607 -29.71 16.72 -5.03
C THR A 607 -30.23 17.97 -5.72
N LEU A 608 -29.31 18.84 -6.10
CA LEU A 608 -29.53 20.08 -6.83
C LEU A 608 -29.89 19.78 -8.29
N LYS A 609 -30.45 20.77 -9.00
CA LYS A 609 -30.92 20.64 -10.39
C LYS A 609 -30.31 21.72 -11.31
N ASP A 610 -30.77 21.80 -12.56
CA ASP A 610 -30.19 22.65 -13.60
C ASP A 610 -30.12 24.13 -13.22
N LEU A 611 -31.17 24.70 -12.61
CA LEU A 611 -31.20 26.11 -12.22
C LEU A 611 -30.39 26.41 -10.94
N ASP A 612 -30.06 25.38 -10.18
CA ASP A 612 -29.23 25.47 -8.97
C ASP A 612 -27.73 25.41 -9.30
N LEU A 613 -27.37 25.03 -10.54
CA LEU A 613 -25.99 24.89 -10.98
C LEU A 613 -25.40 26.27 -11.33
N ASN A 614 -24.58 26.80 -10.42
CA ASN A 614 -23.86 28.06 -10.58
C ASN A 614 -22.34 27.88 -10.76
N TYR A 615 -21.90 26.71 -11.25
CA TYR A 615 -20.49 26.37 -11.45
C TYR A 615 -20.19 25.99 -12.90
N CYS A 616 -18.93 26.19 -13.28
CA CYS A 616 -18.35 25.59 -14.47
C CYS A 616 -17.45 24.41 -14.07
N PHE A 617 -17.61 23.28 -14.73
CA PHE A 617 -16.70 22.13 -14.57
C PHE A 617 -15.53 22.27 -15.54
N TYR A 618 -14.33 22.49 -15.00
CA TYR A 618 -13.10 22.49 -15.79
C TYR A 618 -12.57 21.07 -15.91
N LEU A 619 -12.50 20.59 -17.15
CA LEU A 619 -11.97 19.28 -17.52
C LEU A 619 -10.76 19.49 -18.41
N GLU A 620 -9.74 18.64 -18.25
CA GLU A 620 -8.64 18.58 -19.22
C GLU A 620 -9.22 18.34 -20.63
N PRO A 621 -8.71 19.00 -21.69
CA PRO A 621 -9.31 18.94 -23.03
C PRO A 621 -9.53 17.50 -23.55
N SER A 622 -8.58 16.60 -23.29
CA SER A 622 -8.65 15.18 -23.66
C SER A 622 -9.85 14.47 -23.01
N TRP A 623 -10.10 14.72 -21.72
CA TRP A 623 -11.22 14.14 -20.97
C TRP A 623 -12.56 14.74 -21.39
N ARG A 624 -12.59 16.05 -21.66
CA ARG A 624 -13.79 16.73 -22.19
C ARG A 624 -14.18 16.16 -23.55
N GLU A 625 -13.22 16.00 -24.46
CA GLU A 625 -13.47 15.38 -25.76
C GLU A 625 -13.95 13.94 -25.61
N ALA A 626 -13.29 13.15 -24.76
CA ALA A 626 -13.72 11.77 -24.50
C ALA A 626 -15.15 11.73 -23.98
N LEU A 627 -15.52 12.61 -23.03
CA LEU A 627 -16.87 12.69 -22.47
C LEU A 627 -17.93 13.06 -23.51
N LEU A 628 -17.61 13.97 -24.44
CA LEU A 628 -18.53 14.46 -25.48
C LEU A 628 -18.65 13.53 -26.70
N ARG A 629 -17.71 12.60 -26.90
CA ARG A 629 -17.76 11.62 -28.01
C ARG A 629 -18.73 10.46 -27.75
N TYR A 630 -19.20 10.27 -26.51
CA TYR A 630 -20.09 9.17 -26.13
C TYR A 630 -21.57 9.43 -26.39
#